data_AF-A0A7G8HH14-F1
#
_entry.id   AF-A0A7G8HH14-F1
#
_cell.length_a   1.000
_cell.length_b   1.000
_cell.length_c   1.000
_cell.angle_alpha   90.00
_cell.angle_beta   90.00
_cell.angle_gamma   90.00
#
_symmetry.space_group_name_H-M   'P 1'
#
loop_
_entity.id
_entity.type
_entity.pdbx_description
1 polymer ?
#
loop_
_entity_poly.entity_id
_entity_poly.type
_entity_poly.pdbx_seq_one_letter_code
_entity_poly.pdbx_strand_id
1 'polypeptide(L)' 'MNQSQCHLIRSVQVMVNQKDREATWDAVEIYFNCISLCDLNDRDCTISCTRQLRDAS' A
#
# COMPACT_ATOMS: atom_id res chain seq x y z
N MET A 1 -32.54 6.27 15.80
CA MET A 1 -31.25 6.05 15.10
C MET A 1 -30.28 7.12 15.59
N ASN A 2 -29.36 6.76 16.48
CA ASN A 2 -28.50 7.68 17.21
C ASN A 2 -27.07 7.65 16.64
N GLN A 3 -26.52 8.84 16.45
CA GLN A 3 -25.17 9.13 15.94
C GLN A 3 -24.04 8.41 16.71
N SER A 4 -24.32 7.93 17.93
CA SER A 4 -23.39 7.25 18.82
C SER A 4 -22.93 5.86 18.36
N GLN A 5 -23.55 5.26 17.32
CA GLN A 5 -23.10 3.97 16.77
C GLN A 5 -22.06 4.10 15.64
N CYS A 6 -21.77 5.31 15.16
CA CYS A 6 -20.73 5.54 14.13
C CYS A 6 -19.28 5.55 14.66
N HIS A 7 -19.03 5.17 15.92
CA HIS A 7 -17.68 5.19 16.51
C HIS A 7 -16.99 3.82 16.62
N LEU A 8 -17.59 2.74 16.09
CA LEU A 8 -17.01 1.39 16.15
C LEU A 8 -16.06 1.03 15.00
N ILE A 9 -15.94 1.89 13.97
CA ILE A 9 -14.77 1.83 13.07
C ILE A 9 -13.66 2.64 13.75
N ARG A 10 -13.19 2.12 14.89
CA ARG A 10 -12.01 2.62 15.59
C ARG A 10 -10.85 2.41 14.64
N SER A 11 -10.49 3.50 13.95
CA SER A 11 -9.21 3.76 13.32
C SER A 11 -8.22 2.62 13.48
N VAL A 12 -8.11 1.75 12.46
CA VAL A 12 -6.81 1.14 12.16
C VAL A 12 -5.94 2.29 11.62
N GLN A 13 -5.66 3.27 12.47
CA GLN A 13 -4.49 4.10 12.31
C GLN A 13 -3.36 3.13 12.58
N VAL A 14 -2.87 2.50 11.50
CA VAL A 14 -1.55 1.90 11.50
C VAL A 14 -0.66 2.96 12.14
N MET A 15 -0.07 2.66 13.30
CA MET A 15 0.75 3.59 14.07
C MET A 15 2.06 3.84 13.31
N VAL A 16 1.95 4.51 12.17
CA VAL A 16 3.03 4.77 11.24
C VAL A 16 3.46 6.20 11.51
N ASN A 17 4.70 6.36 11.95
CA ASN A 17 5.32 7.67 12.13
C ASN A 17 5.25 8.43 10.80
N GLN A 18 5.18 9.77 10.81
CA GLN A 18 5.06 10.56 9.57
C GLN A 18 6.09 10.14 8.50
N LYS A 19 7.34 9.88 8.93
CA LYS A 19 8.43 9.39 8.07
C LYS A 19 8.20 7.97 7.53
N ASP A 20 7.74 7.07 8.38
CA ASP A 20 7.39 5.70 7.96
C ASP A 20 6.18 5.71 7.01
N ARG A 21 5.31 6.73 7.12
CA ARG A 21 4.13 6.90 6.29
C ARG A 21 4.54 7.36 4.90
N GLU A 22 5.44 8.33 4.83
CA GLU A 22 6.05 8.77 3.57
C GLU A 22 6.76 7.61 2.87
N ALA A 23 7.61 6.86 3.58
CA ALA A 23 8.27 5.67 3.03
C ALA A 23 7.28 4.58 2.56
N THR A 24 6.17 4.38 3.27
CA THR A 24 5.10 3.46 2.86
C THR A 24 4.42 3.95 1.58
N TRP A 25 4.16 5.25 1.44
CA TRP A 25 3.54 5.82 0.24
C TRP A 25 4.48 5.81 -0.96
N ASP A 26 5.78 6.06 -0.76
CA ASP A 26 6.80 5.92 -1.81
C ASP A 26 6.82 4.48 -2.36
N ALA A 27 6.80 3.47 -1.48
CA ALA A 27 6.74 2.07 -1.89
C ALA A 27 5.46 1.75 -2.69
N VAL A 28 4.33 2.34 -2.31
CA VAL A 28 3.06 2.18 -3.04
C VAL A 28 3.13 2.83 -4.42
N GLU A 29 3.68 4.04 -4.53
CA GLU A 29 3.83 4.73 -5.82
C GLU A 29 4.73 3.94 -6.78
N ILE A 30 5.85 3.42 -6.29
CA ILE A 30 6.77 2.57 -7.07
C ILE A 30 6.05 1.30 -7.54
N TYR A 31 5.25 0.66 -6.67
CA TYR A 31 4.43 -0.50 -7.05
C TYR A 31 3.46 -0.17 -8.18
N PHE A 32 2.70 0.92 -8.03
CA PHE A 32 1.69 1.33 -9.01
C PHE A 32 2.30 1.73 -10.35
N ASN A 33 3.44 2.40 -10.34
CA ASN A 33 4.17 2.71 -11.56
C ASN A 33 4.63 1.41 -12.27
N CYS A 34 5.17 0.44 -11.52
CA CYS A 34 5.59 -0.84 -12.08
C CYS A 34 4.41 -1.64 -12.65
N ILE A 35 3.31 -1.76 -11.90
CA ILE A 35 2.17 -2.58 -12.32
C ILE A 35 1.43 -1.96 -13.51
N SER A 36 1.50 -0.64 -13.70
CA SER A 36 0.93 0.04 -14.88
C SER A 36 1.60 -0.38 -16.20
N LEU A 37 2.81 -0.93 -16.12
CA LEU A 37 3.58 -1.43 -17.26
C LEU A 37 3.42 -2.95 -17.46
N CYS A 38 2.74 -3.63 -16.53
CA CYS A 38 2.48 -5.06 -16.59
C CYS A 38 1.08 -5.37 -17.16
N ASP A 39 0.94 -6.51 -17.83
CA ASP A 39 -0.37 -7.14 -17.96
C ASP A 39 -0.76 -7.72 -16.58
N LEU A 40 -1.94 -7.37 -16.07
CA LEU A 40 -2.40 -7.83 -14.75
C LEU A 40 -2.63 -9.35 -14.69
N ASN A 41 -2.73 -10.02 -15.84
CA ASN A 41 -2.82 -11.47 -15.93
C ASN A 41 -1.44 -12.13 -15.94
N ASP A 42 -0.37 -11.37 -16.19
CA ASP A 42 1.01 -11.84 -16.07
C ASP A 42 1.44 -11.84 -14.59
N ARG A 43 1.37 -13.04 -14.02
CA ARG A 43 1.71 -13.27 -12.62
C ARG A 43 3.20 -13.04 -12.34
N ASP A 44 4.08 -13.34 -13.30
CA ASP A 44 5.51 -13.16 -13.13
C ASP A 44 5.86 -11.67 -13.14
N CYS A 45 5.19 -10.87 -13.98
CA CYS A 45 5.34 -9.41 -14.00
C CYS A 45 4.91 -8.76 -12.67
N THR A 46 3.73 -9.12 -12.15
CA THR A 46 3.24 -8.60 -10.86
C THR A 46 4.12 -9.03 -9.66
N ILE A 47 4.64 -10.26 -9.66
CA ILE A 47 5.59 -10.74 -8.65
C ILE A 47 6.90 -9.94 -8.71
N SER A 48 7.43 -9.68 -9.91
CA SER A 48 8.64 -8.87 -10.11
C SER A 48 8.51 -7.47 -9.51
N CYS A 49 7.35 -6.81 -9.68
CA CYS A 49 7.09 -5.51 -9.08
C CYS A 49 7.13 -5.53 -7.55
N THR A 50 6.59 -6.58 -6.91
CA THR A 50 6.67 -6.71 -5.44
C THR A 50 8.08 -7.06 -4.94
N ARG A 51 8.88 -7.78 -5.74
CA ARG A 51 10.28 -8.09 -5.39
C ARG A 51 11.14 -6.83 -5.37
N GLN A 52 10.99 -5.94 -6.36
CA GLN A 52 11.72 -4.67 -6.41
C GLN A 52 11.53 -3.81 -5.15
N LEU A 53 10.33 -3.82 -4.55
CA LEU A 53 10.04 -3.09 -3.32
C LEU A 53 10.69 -3.72 -2.08
N ARG A 54 10.81 -5.05 -2.06
CA ARG A 54 11.46 -5.78 -0.96
C ARG A 54 12.97 -5.67 -0.99
N ASP A 55 13.55 -5.58 -2.18
CA ASP A 55 15.01 -5.44 -2.34
C ASP A 55 15.47 -3.97 -2.13
N ALA A 56 14.54 -3.01 -2.22
CA ALA A 56 14.78 -1.58 -1.98
C ALA A 56 14.63 -1.16 -0.51
N SER A 57 14.11 -2.04 0.36
CA SER A 57 13.87 -1.82 1.80
C SER A 57 14.95 -2.45 2.67
#